data_AF-V9L724-F1
#
_entry.id   AF-V9L724-F1
#
_cell.length_a   1.000
_cell.length_b   1.000
_cell.length_c   1.000
_cell.angle_alpha   90.00
_cell.angle_beta   90.00
_cell.angle_gamma   90.00
#
_symmetry.space_group_name_H-M   'P 1'
#
loop_
_entity.id
_entity.type
_entity.pdbx_description
1 polymer ?
#
loop_
_entity_poly.entity_id
_entity_poly.type
_entity_poly.pdbx_seq_one_letter_code
_entity_poly.pdbx_strand_id
1 'polypeptide(L)'
;CGSNALWGFVWPCRETVGKQAVSVAVTPNGYADAVYQNRFLMPEERRMAFEDFLDVIEGRKARAGVFYIQKQCSNLTDEFPQLLPDLDSHIPWMSEALGKKPDAVNFWLGEAAAVTSLHKDHYENLYCVISGEKHFLLLPPTDRPFIPYELFQPATYKVYEDGSFDVIDVENADKVTEFKHISNPCCS
;
A
#
# COMPACT_ATOMS: atom_id res chain seq x y z
N CYS A 1 -9.43 -5.99 33.43
CA CYS A 1 -8.17 -6.68 33.11
C CYS A 1 -8.56 -7.92 32.31
N GLY A 2 -8.40 -8.02 31.00
CA GLY A 2 -7.75 -7.24 29.95
C GLY A 2 -7.98 -8.02 28.63
N SER A 3 -7.75 -7.35 27.51
CA SER A 3 -7.73 -7.89 26.13
C SER A 3 -9.00 -8.55 25.57
N ASN A 4 -9.94 -7.73 25.09
CA ASN A 4 -10.67 -8.07 23.85
C ASN A 4 -9.75 -7.70 22.68
N ALA A 5 -8.87 -8.61 22.27
CA ALA A 5 -8.14 -8.45 21.02
C ALA A 5 -9.11 -8.72 19.86
N LEU A 6 -9.91 -7.71 19.50
CA LEU A 6 -10.90 -7.79 18.40
C LEU A 6 -10.25 -8.12 17.04
N TRP A 7 -8.94 -7.86 16.92
CA TRP A 7 -8.17 -8.05 15.69
C TRP A 7 -7.29 -9.31 15.69
N GLY A 8 -7.60 -10.27 16.57
CA GLY A 8 -6.85 -11.52 16.68
C GLY A 8 -6.91 -12.42 15.45
N PHE A 9 -7.86 -12.23 14.53
CA PHE A 9 -7.95 -12.96 13.26
C PHE A 9 -8.62 -12.08 12.20
N VAL A 10 -8.33 -12.33 10.94
CA VAL A 10 -8.98 -11.76 9.73
C VAL A 10 -10.52 -11.97 9.70
N TRP A 11 -11.03 -12.87 10.56
CA TRP A 11 -12.40 -13.36 10.55
C TRP A 11 -13.49 -12.32 10.86
N PRO A 12 -13.38 -11.44 11.89
CA PRO A 12 -14.39 -10.42 12.18
C PRO A 12 -14.56 -9.43 11.01
N CYS A 13 -13.48 -9.16 10.27
CA CYS A 13 -13.54 -8.31 9.09
C CYS A 13 -14.24 -9.01 7.92
N ARG A 14 -14.07 -10.32 7.74
CA ARG A 14 -14.77 -11.05 6.68
C ARG A 14 -16.29 -11.01 6.84
N GLU A 15 -16.79 -11.19 8.06
CA GLU A 15 -18.23 -11.12 8.34
C GLU A 15 -18.78 -9.68 8.21
N THR A 16 -17.99 -8.68 8.64
CA THR A 16 -18.44 -7.28 8.70
C THR A 16 -18.32 -6.55 7.36
N VAL A 17 -17.19 -6.72 6.65
CA VAL A 17 -16.85 -5.98 5.43
C VAL A 17 -16.56 -6.88 4.23
N GLY A 18 -16.79 -8.19 4.31
CA GLY A 18 -16.46 -9.14 3.22
C GLY A 18 -17.02 -8.76 1.84
N LYS A 19 -18.27 -8.30 1.77
CA LYS A 19 -18.92 -7.91 0.51
C LYS A 19 -18.57 -6.50 0.02
N GLN A 20 -17.82 -5.74 0.81
CA GLN A 20 -17.46 -4.36 0.49
C GLN A 20 -16.49 -4.36 -0.71
N ALA A 21 -16.79 -3.51 -1.71
CA ALA A 21 -15.90 -3.33 -2.85
C ALA A 21 -14.76 -2.39 -2.46
N VAL A 22 -13.53 -2.89 -2.54
CA VAL A 22 -12.31 -2.19 -2.11
C VAL A 22 -11.35 -2.04 -3.27
N SER A 23 -10.53 -0.99 -3.23
CA SER A 23 -9.47 -0.74 -4.21
C SER A 23 -8.23 -1.56 -3.85
N VAL A 24 -7.81 -2.44 -4.74
CA VAL A 24 -6.65 -3.33 -4.55
C VAL A 24 -5.63 -3.08 -5.64
N ALA A 25 -4.37 -2.87 -5.23
CA ALA A 25 -3.21 -2.83 -6.10
C ALA A 25 -2.72 -4.26 -6.38
N VAL A 26 -2.45 -4.56 -7.65
CA VAL A 26 -1.91 -5.85 -8.09
C VAL A 26 -0.63 -5.61 -8.88
N THR A 27 0.42 -6.33 -8.52
CA THR A 27 1.74 -6.27 -9.19
C THR A 27 2.25 -7.67 -9.45
N PRO A 28 3.12 -7.89 -10.46
CA PRO A 28 3.64 -9.23 -10.74
C PRO A 28 4.63 -9.71 -9.67
N ASN A 29 5.29 -8.79 -8.96
CA ASN A 29 6.45 -9.06 -8.12
C ASN A 29 6.38 -8.41 -6.72
N GLY A 30 5.28 -7.71 -6.41
CA GLY A 30 5.08 -7.04 -5.12
C GLY A 30 5.55 -5.58 -5.06
N TYR A 31 6.22 -5.07 -6.09
CA TYR A 31 6.76 -3.71 -6.11
C TYR A 31 5.81 -2.76 -6.83
N ALA A 32 4.95 -2.07 -6.07
CA ALA A 32 4.14 -0.98 -6.56
C ALA A 32 4.92 0.35 -6.51
N ASP A 33 4.59 1.27 -7.42
CA ASP A 33 5.16 2.62 -7.48
C ASP A 33 6.69 2.59 -7.46
N ALA A 34 7.25 1.77 -8.35
CA ALA A 34 8.65 1.37 -8.34
C ALA A 34 9.31 1.61 -9.69
N VAL A 35 10.60 1.94 -9.68
CA VAL A 35 11.38 2.01 -10.92
C VAL A 35 11.75 0.60 -11.39
N TYR A 36 11.29 0.23 -12.58
CA TYR A 36 11.63 -1.04 -13.23
C TYR A 36 11.76 -0.84 -14.74
N GLN A 37 12.77 -1.46 -15.36
CA GLN A 37 13.06 -1.36 -16.80
C GLN A 37 13.00 0.09 -17.36
N ASN A 38 13.63 1.03 -16.63
CA ASN A 38 13.71 2.45 -16.99
C ASN A 38 12.35 3.18 -17.07
N ARG A 39 11.36 2.68 -16.33
CA ARG A 39 10.03 3.28 -16.16
C ARG A 39 9.69 3.37 -14.68
N PHE A 40 8.82 4.30 -14.34
CA PHE A 40 8.14 4.30 -13.05
C PHE A 40 6.84 3.50 -13.21
N LEU A 41 6.77 2.34 -12.57
CA LEU A 41 5.66 1.40 -12.71
C LEU A 41 4.68 1.53 -11.56
N MET A 42 3.47 1.97 -11.90
CA MET A 42 2.31 1.96 -11.03
C MET A 42 1.63 0.57 -11.07
N PRO A 43 1.00 0.15 -9.97
CA PRO A 43 0.27 -1.12 -9.92
C PRO A 43 -0.94 -1.12 -10.86
N GLU A 44 -1.44 -2.31 -11.20
CA GLU A 44 -2.81 -2.38 -11.70
C GLU A 44 -3.76 -2.13 -10.52
N GLU A 45 -4.67 -1.16 -10.65
CA GLU A 45 -5.75 -0.98 -9.69
C GLU A 45 -7.02 -1.67 -10.14
N ARG A 46 -7.61 -2.47 -9.24
CA ARG A 46 -8.91 -3.10 -9.47
C ARG A 46 -9.81 -2.95 -8.27
N ARG A 47 -11.12 -2.96 -8.53
CA ARG A 47 -12.15 -3.06 -7.49
C ARG A 47 -12.61 -4.49 -7.36
N MET A 48 -12.55 -5.04 -6.16
CA MET A 48 -13.01 -6.40 -5.86
C MET A 48 -13.63 -6.48 -4.46
N ALA A 49 -14.40 -7.53 -4.20
CA ALA A 49 -14.94 -7.77 -2.87
C ALA A 49 -13.78 -8.05 -1.90
N PHE A 50 -13.88 -7.51 -0.69
CA PHE A 50 -12.87 -7.73 0.34
C PHE A 50 -12.69 -9.23 0.66
N GLU A 51 -13.77 -10.01 0.66
CA GLU A 51 -13.72 -11.46 0.88
C GLU A 51 -12.95 -12.22 -0.21
N ASP A 52 -13.05 -11.78 -1.47
CA ASP A 52 -12.26 -12.34 -2.58
C ASP A 52 -10.77 -12.01 -2.40
N PHE A 53 -10.46 -10.81 -1.89
CA PHE A 53 -9.09 -10.41 -1.60
C PHE A 53 -8.53 -11.24 -0.44
N LEU A 54 -9.33 -11.45 0.61
CA LEU A 54 -8.97 -12.33 1.73
C LEU A 54 -8.72 -13.76 1.26
N ASP A 55 -9.55 -14.30 0.36
CA ASP A 55 -9.35 -15.64 -0.19
C ASP A 55 -8.00 -15.78 -0.93
N VAL A 56 -7.50 -14.71 -1.55
CA VAL A 56 -6.18 -14.70 -2.18
C VAL A 56 -5.07 -14.74 -1.14
N ILE A 57 -5.06 -13.80 -0.19
CA ILE A 57 -3.97 -13.69 0.80
C ILE A 57 -3.94 -14.87 1.79
N GLU A 58 -5.10 -15.52 2.03
CA GLU A 58 -5.21 -16.74 2.85
C GLU A 58 -4.91 -18.02 2.05
N GLY A 59 -4.59 -17.92 0.76
CA GLY A 59 -4.25 -19.05 -0.10
C GLY A 59 -5.44 -19.96 -0.46
N ARG A 60 -6.68 -19.51 -0.23
CA ARG A 60 -7.90 -20.25 -0.59
C ARG A 60 -8.19 -20.20 -2.09
N LYS A 61 -7.73 -19.14 -2.78
CA LYS A 61 -7.93 -18.92 -4.21
C LYS A 61 -6.64 -18.43 -4.84
N ALA A 62 -6.07 -19.25 -5.72
CA ALA A 62 -4.88 -18.86 -6.48
C ALA A 62 -5.23 -17.76 -7.50
N ARG A 63 -4.46 -16.68 -7.48
CA ARG A 63 -4.46 -15.63 -8.51
C ARG A 63 -3.03 -15.21 -8.81
N ALA A 64 -2.77 -14.81 -10.05
CA ALA A 64 -1.46 -14.32 -10.44
C ALA A 64 -1.21 -12.92 -9.87
N GLY A 65 0.01 -12.68 -9.43
CA GLY A 65 0.46 -11.41 -8.85
C GLY A 65 0.40 -11.37 -7.32
N VAL A 66 0.78 -10.21 -6.81
CA VAL A 66 0.84 -9.84 -5.39
C VAL A 66 -0.19 -8.74 -5.15
N PHE A 67 -1.07 -8.97 -4.18
CA PHE A 67 -2.24 -8.16 -3.87
C PHE A 67 -2.00 -7.32 -2.61
N TYR A 68 -2.35 -6.04 -2.70
CA TYR A 68 -2.17 -5.09 -1.59
C TYR A 68 -3.26 -4.01 -1.58
N ILE A 69 -3.98 -3.87 -0.48
CA ILE A 69 -4.83 -2.70 -0.21
C ILE A 69 -3.91 -1.61 0.34
N GLN A 70 -3.64 -0.59 -0.48
CA GLN A 70 -2.65 0.45 -0.16
C GLN A 70 -3.07 1.88 -0.51
N LYS A 71 -4.32 2.09 -0.94
CA LYS A 71 -4.79 3.39 -1.44
C LYS A 71 -4.69 4.46 -0.36
N GLN A 72 -3.86 5.48 -0.58
CA GLN A 72 -3.58 6.54 0.40
C GLN A 72 -4.44 7.79 0.16
N CYS A 73 -5.76 7.62 0.17
CA CYS A 73 -6.72 8.71 -0.01
C CYS A 73 -7.89 8.56 0.96
N SER A 74 -7.62 8.40 2.25
CA SER A 74 -8.63 8.16 3.30
C SER A 74 -9.46 6.91 3.06
N ASN A 75 -8.84 5.84 2.53
CA ASN A 75 -9.57 4.62 2.18
C ASN A 75 -10.25 3.95 3.38
N LEU A 76 -9.79 4.18 4.62
CA LEU A 76 -10.49 3.67 5.81
C LEU A 76 -11.90 4.28 5.92
N THR A 77 -12.02 5.60 5.80
CA THR A 77 -13.33 6.27 5.92
C THR A 77 -14.21 6.01 4.71
N ASP A 78 -13.61 5.91 3.53
CA ASP A 78 -14.33 5.85 2.27
C ASP A 78 -14.76 4.42 1.90
N GLU A 79 -13.88 3.44 2.15
CA GLU A 79 -14.08 2.05 1.75
C GLU A 79 -14.39 1.13 2.93
N PHE A 80 -14.09 1.52 4.18
CA PHE A 80 -14.32 0.68 5.36
C PHE A 80 -15.01 1.41 6.54
N PRO A 81 -16.11 2.15 6.32
CA PRO A 81 -16.77 2.89 7.40
C PRO A 81 -17.26 2.01 8.55
N GLN A 82 -17.50 0.72 8.29
CA GLN A 82 -17.94 -0.26 9.28
C GLN A 82 -16.85 -0.61 10.31
N LEU A 83 -15.58 -0.33 10.02
CA LEU A 83 -14.45 -0.57 10.93
C LEU A 83 -14.17 0.64 11.84
N LEU A 84 -14.75 1.80 11.55
CA LEU A 84 -14.54 3.03 12.32
C LEU A 84 -14.93 2.91 13.81
N PRO A 85 -15.98 2.18 14.22
CA PRO A 85 -16.30 2.04 15.65
C PRO A 85 -15.19 1.38 16.49
N ASP A 86 -14.31 0.61 15.85
CA ASP A 86 -13.21 -0.10 16.52
C ASP A 86 -11.90 0.71 16.51
N LEU A 87 -11.88 1.88 15.88
CA LEU A 87 -10.69 2.68 15.62
C LEU A 87 -10.91 4.16 15.98
N ASP A 88 -9.86 4.80 16.49
CA ASP A 88 -9.90 6.23 16.71
C ASP A 88 -9.77 6.99 15.38
N SER A 89 -10.69 7.92 15.11
CA SER A 89 -10.63 8.79 13.92
C SER A 89 -9.42 9.74 13.91
N HIS A 90 -8.78 9.94 15.06
CA HIS A 90 -7.50 10.65 15.21
C HIS A 90 -6.85 10.27 16.54
N ILE A 91 -5.54 10.48 16.67
CA ILE A 91 -4.80 10.25 17.91
C ILE A 91 -4.71 11.55 18.72
N PRO A 92 -5.34 11.66 19.91
CA PRO A 92 -5.51 12.93 20.60
C PRO A 92 -4.21 13.70 20.85
N TRP A 93 -3.17 13.02 21.35
CA TRP A 93 -1.88 13.66 21.66
C TRP A 93 -1.18 14.20 20.41
N MET A 94 -1.28 13.52 19.27
CA MET A 94 -0.65 13.93 18.01
C MET A 94 -1.40 15.12 17.42
N SER A 95 -2.73 15.11 17.51
CA SER A 95 -3.54 16.25 17.08
C SER A 95 -3.30 17.50 17.93
N GLU A 96 -3.13 17.32 19.24
CA GLU A 96 -2.76 18.42 20.15
C GLU A 96 -1.36 18.97 19.80
N ALA A 97 -0.36 18.09 19.66
CA ALA A 97 1.02 18.48 19.37
C ALA A 97 1.17 19.20 18.02
N LEU A 98 0.47 18.75 16.98
CA LEU A 98 0.50 19.37 15.65
C LEU A 98 -0.48 20.54 15.50
N GLY A 99 -1.39 20.75 16.44
CA GLY A 99 -2.45 21.75 16.34
C GLY A 99 -3.46 21.51 15.20
N LYS A 100 -3.52 20.28 14.65
CA LYS A 100 -4.43 19.91 13.56
C LYS A 100 -4.88 18.45 13.65
N LYS A 101 -6.05 18.15 13.06
CA LYS A 101 -6.51 16.77 12.84
C LYS A 101 -5.80 16.13 11.63
N PRO A 102 -5.76 14.79 11.52
CA PRO A 102 -5.16 14.13 10.37
C PRO A 102 -5.85 14.53 9.07
N ASP A 103 -5.05 14.72 8.02
CA ASP A 103 -5.54 15.02 6.66
C ASP A 103 -6.15 13.77 5.99
N ALA A 104 -5.69 12.58 6.37
CA ALA A 104 -6.19 11.29 5.90
C ALA A 104 -6.02 10.20 6.96
N VAL A 105 -6.90 9.18 6.92
CA VAL A 105 -6.76 7.94 7.69
C VAL A 105 -6.87 6.77 6.74
N ASN A 106 -5.79 5.99 6.62
CA ASN A 106 -5.70 4.91 5.65
C ASN A 106 -5.69 3.54 6.33
N PHE A 107 -6.17 2.55 5.62
CA PHE A 107 -6.15 1.13 5.96
C PHE A 107 -5.21 0.40 5.00
N TRP A 108 -4.34 -0.45 5.56
CA TRP A 108 -3.40 -1.26 4.81
C TRP A 108 -3.55 -2.73 5.16
N LEU A 109 -3.62 -3.58 4.12
CA LEU A 109 -3.60 -5.03 4.26
C LEU A 109 -3.08 -5.63 2.96
N GLY A 110 -2.08 -6.49 3.02
CA GLY A 110 -1.46 -7.09 1.83
C GLY A 110 -0.64 -8.31 2.13
N GLU A 111 -0.15 -8.93 1.07
CA GLU A 111 0.76 -10.07 1.13
C GLU A 111 2.15 -9.66 1.64
N ALA A 112 2.90 -10.60 2.21
CA ALA A 112 4.27 -10.37 2.68
C ALA A 112 5.23 -9.94 1.55
N ALA A 113 4.93 -10.31 0.31
CA ALA A 113 5.69 -9.92 -0.87
C ALA A 113 5.42 -8.47 -1.31
N ALA A 114 4.39 -7.79 -0.80
CA ALA A 114 4.08 -6.41 -1.16
C ALA A 114 5.08 -5.45 -0.50
N VAL A 115 5.92 -4.82 -1.32
CA VAL A 115 6.99 -3.90 -0.90
C VAL A 115 6.71 -2.51 -1.45
N THR A 116 6.64 -1.53 -0.56
CA THR A 116 6.60 -0.12 -0.94
C THR A 116 8.03 0.37 -1.18
N SER A 117 8.28 0.91 -2.36
CA SER A 117 9.60 1.46 -2.75
C SER A 117 10.02 2.63 -1.86
N LEU A 118 11.32 2.97 -1.86
CA LEU A 118 11.80 4.17 -1.20
C LEU A 118 11.05 5.39 -1.77
N HIS A 119 10.42 6.16 -0.89
CA HIS A 119 9.71 7.39 -1.24
C HIS A 119 9.85 8.40 -0.09
N LYS A 120 9.29 9.60 -0.29
CA LYS A 120 9.08 10.58 0.78
C LYS A 120 7.69 11.18 0.67
N ASP A 121 7.09 11.45 1.80
CA ASP A 121 5.81 12.15 1.89
C ASP A 121 5.99 13.54 2.48
N HIS A 122 5.04 14.43 2.22
CA HIS A 122 4.98 15.76 2.82
C HIS A 122 4.03 15.77 4.04
N TYR A 123 3.90 14.63 4.72
CA TYR A 123 2.99 14.41 5.84
C TYR A 123 3.73 13.96 7.09
N GLU A 124 3.22 14.39 8.25
CA GLU A 124 3.55 13.79 9.53
C GLU A 124 2.78 12.46 9.64
N ASN A 125 3.49 11.34 9.49
CA ASN A 125 2.87 10.02 9.42
C ASN A 125 2.92 9.31 10.79
N LEU A 126 1.77 8.81 11.25
CA LEU A 126 1.67 7.97 12.44
C LEU A 126 1.18 6.59 11.99
N TYR A 127 2.12 5.63 11.94
CA TYR A 127 1.87 4.29 11.42
C TYR A 127 1.56 3.30 12.56
N CYS A 128 0.32 2.79 12.59
CA CYS A 128 -0.13 1.82 13.59
C CYS A 128 -0.21 0.41 13.00
N VAL A 129 0.55 -0.54 13.56
CA VAL A 129 0.42 -1.96 13.21
C VAL A 129 -0.59 -2.61 14.14
N ILE A 130 -1.71 -3.06 13.58
CA ILE A 130 -2.77 -3.76 14.33
C ILE A 130 -2.46 -5.25 14.47
N SER A 131 -1.91 -5.87 13.41
CA SER A 131 -1.53 -7.28 13.39
C SER A 131 -0.33 -7.49 12.45
N GLY A 132 0.55 -8.43 12.80
CA GLY A 132 1.80 -8.69 12.09
C GLY A 132 2.91 -7.69 12.43
N GLU A 133 3.79 -7.44 11.46
CA GLU A 133 4.94 -6.55 11.59
C GLU A 133 5.12 -5.71 10.32
N LYS A 134 5.70 -4.52 10.46
CA LYS A 134 6.09 -3.68 9.32
C LYS A 134 7.55 -3.29 9.50
N HIS A 135 8.39 -3.65 8.53
CA HIS A 135 9.81 -3.31 8.53
C HIS A 135 10.04 -2.04 7.72
N PHE A 136 10.63 -1.01 8.36
CA PHE A 136 10.94 0.25 7.72
C PHE A 136 12.45 0.41 7.57
N LEU A 137 12.88 0.82 6.38
CA LEU A 137 14.19 1.41 6.16
C LEU A 137 14.01 2.92 6.04
N LEU A 138 14.57 3.68 6.98
CA LEU A 138 14.41 5.13 7.05
C LEU A 138 15.74 5.81 6.72
N LEU A 139 15.66 6.82 5.84
CA LEU A 139 16.77 7.71 5.53
C LEU A 139 16.35 9.14 5.89
N PRO A 140 17.17 9.90 6.63
CA PRO A 140 16.84 11.28 6.96
C PRO A 140 16.86 12.16 5.71
N PRO A 141 16.09 13.26 5.65
CA PRO A 141 16.12 14.20 4.52
C PRO A 141 17.52 14.76 4.21
N THR A 142 18.40 14.82 5.20
CA THR A 142 19.80 15.24 5.05
C THR A 142 20.63 14.32 4.16
N ASP A 143 20.20 13.07 3.97
CA ASP A 143 20.88 12.11 3.10
C ASP A 143 20.54 12.34 1.62
N ARG A 144 19.63 13.27 1.31
CA ARG A 144 19.22 13.61 -0.07
C ARG A 144 20.39 13.74 -1.06
N PRO A 145 21.55 14.36 -0.76
CA PRO A 145 22.66 14.43 -1.70
C PRO A 145 23.24 13.06 -2.12
N PHE A 146 23.05 12.03 -1.31
CA PHE A 146 23.56 10.67 -1.54
C PHE A 146 22.54 9.73 -2.17
N ILE A 147 21.27 10.15 -2.27
CA ILE A 147 20.20 9.34 -2.83
C ILE A 147 19.96 9.77 -4.30
N PRO A 148 20.17 8.88 -5.28
CA PRO A 148 20.02 9.20 -6.70
C PRO A 148 18.56 9.37 -7.10
N TYR A 149 18.30 10.40 -7.91
CA TYR A 149 17.02 10.64 -8.56
C TYR A 149 17.21 10.77 -10.05
N GLU A 150 16.27 10.22 -10.82
CA GLU A 150 16.23 10.31 -12.28
C GLU A 150 14.80 10.53 -12.75
N LEU A 151 14.65 10.93 -14.02
CA LEU A 151 13.36 11.14 -14.67
C LEU A 151 12.94 9.86 -15.40
N PHE A 152 11.79 9.31 -15.04
CA PHE A 152 11.26 8.06 -15.61
C PHE A 152 9.95 8.27 -16.35
N GLN A 153 9.74 7.53 -17.44
CA GLN A 153 8.43 7.45 -18.10
C GLN A 153 7.47 6.71 -17.15
N PRO A 154 6.33 7.31 -16.77
CA PRO A 154 5.31 6.59 -16.02
C PRO A 154 4.63 5.53 -16.90
N ALA A 155 4.36 4.38 -16.30
CA ALA A 155 3.62 3.28 -16.90
C ALA A 155 2.84 2.52 -15.81
N THR A 156 1.85 1.74 -16.23
CA THR A 156 0.98 0.97 -15.31
C THR A 156 1.01 -0.50 -15.72
N TYR A 157 0.97 -1.39 -14.72
CA TYR A 157 0.73 -2.80 -15.01
C TYR A 157 -0.69 -3.04 -15.51
N LYS A 158 -0.84 -3.98 -16.42
CA LYS A 158 -2.12 -4.54 -16.85
C LYS A 158 -2.08 -6.04 -16.71
N VAL A 159 -3.03 -6.61 -15.97
CA VAL A 159 -3.16 -8.06 -15.78
C VAL A 159 -4.29 -8.59 -16.66
N TYR A 160 -4.04 -9.70 -17.33
CA TYR A 160 -5.02 -10.38 -18.16
C TYR A 160 -5.66 -11.56 -17.43
N GLU A 161 -6.76 -12.08 -17.97
CA GLU A 161 -7.50 -13.21 -17.37
C GLU A 161 -6.66 -14.49 -17.28
N ASP A 162 -5.68 -14.66 -18.17
CA ASP A 162 -4.73 -15.78 -18.15
C ASP A 162 -3.61 -15.62 -17.10
N GLY A 163 -3.60 -14.50 -16.37
CA GLY A 163 -2.62 -14.18 -15.34
C GLY A 163 -1.33 -13.55 -15.88
N SER A 164 -1.24 -13.28 -17.18
CA SER A 164 -0.11 -12.54 -17.74
C SER A 164 -0.15 -11.05 -17.37
N PHE A 165 1.02 -10.42 -17.36
CA PHE A 165 1.20 -9.00 -17.05
C PHE A 165 1.85 -8.28 -18.22
N ASP A 166 1.27 -7.15 -18.62
CA ASP A 166 1.88 -6.18 -19.53
C ASP A 166 2.20 -4.87 -18.78
N VAL A 167 3.09 -4.09 -19.39
CA VAL A 167 3.39 -2.71 -18.98
C VAL A 167 2.85 -1.77 -20.04
N ILE A 168 1.99 -0.84 -19.64
CA ILE A 168 1.37 0.15 -20.52
C ILE A 168 1.90 1.53 -20.16
N ASP A 169 2.61 2.17 -21.09
CA ASP A 169 3.09 3.54 -20.90
C ASP A 169 1.90 4.50 -20.77
N VAL A 170 1.97 5.44 -19.83
CA VAL A 170 0.96 6.49 -19.70
C VAL A 170 1.20 7.51 -20.80
N GLU A 171 0.30 7.53 -21.79
CA GLU A 171 0.40 8.43 -22.94
C GLU A 171 0.31 9.90 -22.52
N ASN A 172 1.14 10.74 -23.14
CA ASN A 172 1.18 12.20 -22.91
C ASN A 172 1.46 12.62 -21.46
N ALA A 173 2.03 11.73 -20.64
CA ALA A 173 2.47 12.07 -19.29
C ALA A 173 3.91 12.60 -19.29
N ASP A 174 4.15 13.65 -18.50
CA ASP A 174 5.49 14.09 -18.18
C ASP A 174 6.25 13.01 -17.42
N LYS A 175 7.57 12.98 -17.58
CA LYS A 175 8.42 12.09 -16.78
C LYS A 175 8.36 12.47 -15.32
N VAL A 176 8.31 11.47 -14.45
CA VAL A 176 8.30 11.63 -13.00
C VAL A 176 9.70 11.53 -12.43
N THR A 177 10.01 12.36 -11.44
CA THR A 177 11.31 12.34 -10.75
C THR A 177 11.23 11.33 -9.63
N GLU A 178 11.95 10.22 -9.75
CA GLU A 178 11.89 9.11 -8.80
C GLU A 178 13.26 8.64 -8.36
N PHE A 179 13.28 7.99 -7.20
CA PHE A 179 14.45 7.34 -6.66
C PHE A 179 14.92 6.25 -7.62
N LYS A 180 16.17 6.35 -8.08
CA LYS A 180 16.76 5.25 -8.85
C LYS A 180 16.88 4.05 -7.93
N HIS A 181 16.45 2.88 -8.39
CA HIS A 181 16.57 1.65 -7.62
C HIS A 181 18.02 1.46 -7.16
N ILE A 182 18.27 1.61 -5.86
CA ILE A 182 19.55 1.24 -5.26
C ILE A 182 19.45 -0.27 -5.10
N SER A 183 19.97 -1.04 -6.04
CA SER A 183 20.18 -2.47 -5.79
C SER A 183 21.04 -2.58 -4.54
N ASN A 184 20.51 -3.21 -3.50
CA ASN A 184 21.22 -3.41 -2.25
C ASN A 184 22.56 -4.09 -2.59
N PRO A 185 23.73 -3.46 -2.34
CA PRO A 185 25.02 -4.02 -2.76
C PRO A 185 25.39 -5.32 -2.03
N CYS A 186 24.58 -5.77 -1.07
CA CYS A 186 24.81 -6.99 -0.28
C CYS A 186 24.16 -8.27 -0.84
N CYS A 187 23.38 -8.21 -1.92
CA CYS A 187 22.80 -9.42 -2.53
C CYS A 187 23.13 -9.48 -4.03
N SER A 188 24.38 -9.85 -4.33
CA SER A 188 24.83 -10.35 -5.63
C SER A 188 25.60 -11.64 -5.42
#